data_AF-A0A2M7PHM6-F1
#
_entry.id   AF-A0A2M7PHM6-F1
#
_cell.length_a   1.000
_cell.length_b   1.000
_cell.length_c   1.000
_cell.angle_alpha   90.00
_cell.angle_beta   90.00
_cell.angle_gamma   90.00
#
_symmetry.space_group_name_H-M   'P 1'
#
loop_
_entity.id
_entity.type
_entity.pdbx_description
1 polymer ?
#
loop_
_entity_poly.entity_id
_entity_poly.type
_entity_poly.pdbx_seq_one_letter_code
_entity_poly.pdbx_strand_id
1 'polypeptide(L)'
;MAKTAIIQTRVDPATKESAQIILKKLNISMSEAISMYLSQIALHNGIPFELKIPNEVTAKTLRDTENGKNLHKADSVDALFQELDS
;
A
#
# COMPACT_ATOMS: atom_id res chain seq x y z
N MET A 1 -0.27 14.57 27.63
CA MET A 1 0.17 13.17 27.72
C MET A 1 -0.20 12.49 26.42
N ALA A 2 0.76 11.89 25.71
CA ALA A 2 0.47 11.20 24.46
C ALA A 2 -0.46 10.01 24.76
N LYS A 3 -1.57 9.89 24.03
CA LYS A 3 -2.49 8.76 24.18
C LYS A 3 -1.80 7.53 23.57
N THR A 4 -1.33 6.62 24.41
CA THR A 4 -0.76 5.35 23.97
C THR A 4 -1.89 4.40 23.56
N ALA A 5 -1.78 3.78 22.39
CA ALA A 5 -2.71 2.74 21.92
C ALA A 5 -2.00 1.38 21.88
N ILE A 6 -2.72 0.32 22.24
CA ILE A 6 -2.20 -1.05 22.25
C ILE A 6 -2.67 -1.77 20.98
N ILE A 7 -1.75 -2.49 20.34
CA ILE A 7 -2.05 -3.36 19.19
C ILE A 7 -1.89 -4.81 19.63
N GLN A 8 -2.97 -5.57 19.56
CA GLN A 8 -2.98 -7.02 19.78
C GLN A 8 -3.49 -7.69 18.51
N THR A 9 -2.70 -8.61 17.96
CA THR A 9 -3.06 -9.35 16.75
C THR A 9 -2.59 -10.80 16.84
N ARG A 10 -3.32 -11.70 16.18
CA ARG A 10 -2.91 -13.09 16.01
C ARG A 10 -1.97 -13.18 14.81
N VAL A 11 -0.87 -13.90 14.98
CA VAL A 11 0.12 -14.16 13.95
C VAL A 11 0.51 -15.62 14.02
N ASP A 12 0.82 -16.19 12.86
CA ASP A 12 1.39 -17.53 12.77
C ASP A 12 2.74 -17.59 13.54
N PRO A 13 2.98 -18.59 14.42
CA PRO A 13 4.20 -18.67 15.21
C PRO A 13 5.49 -18.73 14.37
N ALA A 14 5.49 -19.48 13.27
CA ALA A 14 6.66 -19.61 12.40
C ALA A 14 7.00 -18.29 11.70
N THR A 15 5.97 -17.55 11.29
CA THR A 15 6.11 -16.21 10.73
C THR A 15 6.68 -15.23 11.76
N LYS A 16 6.19 -15.27 13.00
CA LYS A 16 6.69 -14.43 14.10
C LYS A 16 8.16 -14.70 14.39
N GLU A 17 8.55 -15.96 14.49
CA GLU A 17 9.93 -16.37 14.75
C GLU A 17 10.87 -15.92 13.63
N SER A 18 10.48 -16.16 12.37
CA SER A 18 11.24 -15.76 11.20
C SER A 18 11.47 -14.24 11.16
N ALA A 19 10.41 -13.45 11.39
CA ALA A 19 10.51 -12.00 11.47
C ALA A 19 11.43 -11.54 12.62
N GLN A 20 11.32 -12.17 13.80
CA GLN A 20 12.13 -11.83 14.96
C GLN A 20 13.63 -12.07 14.72
N ILE A 21 14.00 -13.15 14.03
CA ILE A 21 15.39 -13.43 13.65
C ILE A 21 15.94 -12.34 12.74
N ILE A 22 15.16 -11.90 11.74
CA ILE A 22 15.57 -10.85 10.81
C ILE A 22 15.72 -9.51 11.52
N LEU A 23 14.71 -9.10 12.29
CA LEU A 23 14.73 -7.82 13.01
C LEU A 23 15.85 -7.75 14.05
N LYS A 24 16.19 -8.88 14.70
CA LYS A 24 17.35 -8.96 15.61
C LYS A 24 18.67 -8.64 14.90
N LYS A 25 18.85 -9.08 13.65
CA LYS A 25 20.05 -8.74 12.85
C LYS A 25 20.14 -7.25 12.53
N LEU A 26 18.98 -6.58 12.46
CA LEU A 26 18.87 -5.14 12.22
C LEU A 26 18.90 -4.31 13.52
N ASN A 27 18.99 -4.97 14.69
CA ASN A 27 18.86 -4.34 16.01
C ASN A 27 17.55 -3.57 16.19
N ILE A 28 16.46 -4.12 15.66
CA ILE A 28 15.10 -3.56 15.72
C ILE A 28 14.22 -4.53 16.51
N SER A 29 13.37 -4.01 17.40
CA SER A 29 12.35 -4.79 18.09
C SER A 29 11.07 -4.97 17.25
N MET A 30 10.28 -6.00 17.56
CA MET A 30 8.97 -6.20 16.90
C MET A 30 8.07 -4.95 17.01
N SER A 31 8.05 -4.30 18.17
CA SER A 31 7.23 -3.11 18.41
C SER A 31 7.68 -1.92 17.55
N GLU A 32 8.99 -1.70 17.41
CA GLU A 32 9.54 -0.67 16.53
C GLU A 32 9.19 -0.96 15.08
N ALA A 33 9.34 -2.19 14.62
CA ALA A 33 9.00 -2.57 13.24
C ALA A 33 7.50 -2.32 12.93
N ILE A 34 6.59 -2.67 13.84
CA ILE A 34 5.16 -2.39 13.68
C ILE A 34 4.88 -0.88 13.71
N SER A 35 5.55 -0.13 14.59
CA SER A 35 5.42 1.34 14.65
C SER A 35 5.90 2.00 13.35
N MET A 36 7.03 1.55 12.81
CA MET A 36 7.56 2.01 11.52
C MET A 36 6.61 1.69 10.37
N TYR A 37 6.04 0.47 10.33
CA TYR A 37 5.06 0.08 9.32
C TYR A 37 3.82 0.98 9.33
N LEU A 38 3.26 1.26 10.51
CA LEU A 38 2.10 2.16 10.63
C LEU A 38 2.45 3.60 10.25
N SER A 39 3.65 4.06 10.62
CA SER A 39 4.15 5.39 10.25
C SER A 39 4.29 5.51 8.73
N GLN A 40 4.77 4.47 8.07
CA GLN A 40 4.88 4.42 6.61
C GLN A 40 3.51 4.44 5.94
N ILE A 41 2.52 3.72 6.47
CA ILE A 41 1.14 3.79 5.96
C ILE A 41 0.60 5.22 6.04
N ALA A 42 0.74 5.84 7.21
CA ALA A 42 0.26 7.20 7.44
C ALA A 42 0.98 8.24 6.58
N LEU A 43 2.29 8.06 6.35
CA LEU A 43 3.09 8.99 5.55
C LEU A 43 2.76 8.93 4.05
N HIS A 44 2.53 7.72 3.52
CA HIS A 44 2.35 7.50 2.09
C HIS A 44 0.89 7.35 1.65
N ASN A 45 -0.08 7.43 2.59
CA ASN A 45 -1.48 7.14 2.34
C ASN A 45 -1.69 5.81 1.58
N GLY A 46 -0.87 4.80 1.91
CA GLY A 46 -0.82 3.55 1.15
C GLY A 46 -0.02 2.46 1.85
N ILE A 47 -0.10 1.23 1.33
CA ILE A 47 0.66 0.11 1.89
C ILE A 47 2.12 0.22 1.40
N PRO A 48 3.12 0.18 2.30
CA PRO A 48 4.53 0.42 1.97
C PRO A 48 5.25 -0.81 1.39
N PHE A 49 4.57 -1.52 0.50
CA PHE A 49 5.12 -2.58 -0.33
C PHE A 49 4.20 -2.77 -1.55
N GLU A 50 4.76 -3.34 -2.61
CA GLU A 50 4.03 -3.55 -3.86
C GLU A 50 2.88 -4.55 -3.68
N LEU A 51 1.65 -4.11 -3.99
CA LEU A 51 0.48 -4.97 -4.03
C LEU A 51 0.38 -5.60 -5.43
N LYS A 52 0.85 -6.85 -5.55
CA LYS A 52 0.93 -7.56 -6.83
C LYS A 52 -0.41 -8.07 -7.37
N ILE A 53 -1.45 -8.11 -6.53
CA ILE A 53 -2.77 -8.56 -6.92
C ILE A 53 -3.68 -7.34 -7.02
N PRO A 54 -4.05 -6.91 -8.25
CA PRO A 54 -5.02 -5.83 -8.41
C PRO A 54 -6.37 -6.26 -7.81
N ASN A 55 -7.05 -5.33 -7.14
CA ASN A 55 -8.43 -5.56 -6.73
C ASN A 55 -9.35 -5.71 -7.95
N GLU A 56 -10.58 -6.18 -7.76
CA GLU A 56 -11.49 -6.47 -8.88
C GLU A 56 -11.72 -5.28 -9.80
N VAL A 57 -11.81 -4.07 -9.23
CA VAL A 57 -11.99 -2.82 -9.97
C VAL A 57 -10.76 -2.53 -10.81
N THR A 58 -9.57 -2.50 -10.22
CA THR A 58 -8.30 -2.28 -10.92
C THR A 58 -8.07 -3.34 -11.99
N ALA A 59 -8.35 -4.62 -11.71
CA ALA A 59 -8.21 -5.71 -12.66
C ALA A 59 -9.19 -5.59 -13.83
N LYS A 60 -10.42 -5.12 -13.58
CA LYS A 60 -11.39 -4.83 -14.64
C LYS A 60 -10.93 -3.64 -15.49
N THR A 61 -10.55 -2.53 -14.86
CA THR A 61 -10.09 -1.32 -15.56
C THR A 61 -8.88 -1.60 -16.44
N LEU A 62 -7.89 -2.36 -15.95
CA LEU A 62 -6.72 -2.77 -16.75
C LEU A 62 -7.14 -3.61 -17.96
N ARG A 63 -8.01 -4.61 -17.78
CA ARG A 63 -8.55 -5.42 -18.89
C ARG A 63 -9.33 -4.60 -19.90
N ASP A 64 -10.19 -3.69 -19.46
CA ASP A 64 -10.96 -2.83 -20.34
C ASP A 64 -10.03 -1.91 -21.16
N THR A 65 -9.01 -1.35 -20.51
CA THR A 65 -7.97 -0.52 -21.14
C THR A 65 -7.20 -1.30 -22.21
N GLU A 66 -6.72 -2.51 -21.89
CA GLU A 66 -6.02 -3.39 -22.85
C GLU A 66 -6.89 -3.77 -24.06
N ASN A 67 -8.20 -3.87 -23.87
CA ASN A 67 -9.18 -4.16 -24.93
C ASN A 67 -9.67 -2.90 -25.66
N GLY A 68 -9.08 -1.74 -25.41
CA GLY A 68 -9.45 -0.50 -26.09
C GLY A 68 -10.79 0.10 -25.63
N LYS A 69 -11.33 -0.33 -24.49
CA LYS A 69 -12.61 0.14 -23.95
C LYS A 69 -12.40 1.26 -22.94
N ASN A 70 -13.32 2.21 -22.92
CA ASN A 70 -13.32 3.35 -21.98
C ASN A 70 -12.01 4.16 -22.01
N LEU A 71 -11.37 4.24 -23.19
CA LEU A 71 -10.17 5.04 -23.39
C LEU A 71 -10.54 6.46 -23.83
N HIS A 72 -9.92 7.44 -23.19
CA HIS A 72 -10.01 8.85 -23.54
C HIS A 72 -8.67 9.29 -24.13
N LYS A 73 -8.71 10.12 -25.17
CA LYS A 73 -7.51 10.67 -25.82
C LYS A 73 -7.56 12.18 -25.67
N ALA A 74 -6.45 12.75 -25.22
CA ALA A 74 -6.25 14.19 -25.18
C ALA A 74 -5.11 14.57 -26.12
N ASP A 75 -5.33 15.60 -26.94
CA ASP A 75 -4.34 16.07 -27.93
C ASP A 75 -3.25 16.96 -27.30
N SER A 76 -3.46 17.41 -26.06
CA SER A 76 -2.50 18.21 -25.28
C SER A 76 -2.68 18.00 -23.78
N VAL A 77 -1.69 18.42 -23.00
CA VAL A 77 -1.76 18.40 -21.53
C VAL A 77 -2.91 19.28 -21.03
N ASP A 78 -3.12 20.45 -21.63
CA ASP A 78 -4.22 21.35 -21.26
C ASP A 78 -5.60 20.72 -21.54
N ALA A 79 -5.75 20.03 -22.69
CA ALA A 79 -6.97 19.31 -23.02
C ALA A 79 -7.25 18.16 -22.04
N LEU A 80 -6.20 17.45 -21.59
CA LEU A 80 -6.32 16.38 -20.60
C LEU A 80 -6.85 16.92 -19.26
N PHE A 81 -6.28 18.02 -18.75
CA PHE A 81 -6.72 18.58 -17.47
C PHE A 81 -8.15 19.12 -17.54
N GLN A 82 -8.55 19.74 -18.66
CA GLN A 82 -9.95 20.15 -18.87
C GLN A 82 -10.91 18.96 -18.80
N GLU A 83 -10.56 17.83 -19.42
CA GLU A 83 -11.40 16.62 -19.43
C GLU A 83 -11.49 15.95 -18.04
N LEU A 84 -10.41 15.99 -17.24
CA LEU A 84 -10.37 15.40 -15.90
C LEU A 84 -11.12 16.22 -14.82
N ASP A 85 -11.19 17.54 -14.99
CA ASP A 85 -11.86 18.47 -14.06
C ASP A 85 -13.36 18.68 -14.38
N SER A 86 -13.85 18.07 -15.47
CA SER A 86 -15.26 18.12 -15.93
C SER A 86 -16.16 17.11 -15.22
#